data_AF-A0A1X4JJA6-F1
#
_entry.id   AF-A0A1X4JJA6-F1
#
_cell.length_a   1.000
_cell.length_b   1.000
_cell.length_c   1.000
_cell.angle_alpha   90.00
_cell.angle_beta   90.00
_cell.angle_gamma   90.00
#
_symmetry.space_group_name_H-M   'P 1'
#
loop_
_entity.id
_entity.type
_entity.pdbx_description
1 polymer ?
#
loop_
_entity_poly.entity_id
_entity_poly.type
_entity_poly.pdbx_seq_one_letter_code
_entity_poly.pdbx_strand_id
1 'polypeptide(L)'
;MDIEVGLESTAGRKSDLKSGMQSVKQRAAQKMVSEVRKNASTQFNRTGKYADGWTSEVDGDDVVVYNEGERDSMSHLLENGHVVIDRNGVLHGDWSPGEDHIKPAFDVAQKVYFQAAEDLIDDVLKEW
;
A
#
# COMPACT_ATOMS: atom_id res chain seq x y z
N MET A 1 -40.41 -10.91 -24.54
CA MET A 1 -39.96 -10.47 -23.21
C MET A 1 -38.68 -11.25 -22.90
N ASP A 2 -37.82 -10.76 -22.01
CA ASP A 2 -36.62 -11.47 -21.49
C ASP A 2 -35.24 -11.05 -22.02
N ILE A 3 -35.09 -9.81 -22.52
CA ILE A 3 -33.74 -9.21 -22.71
C ILE A 3 -33.41 -8.22 -21.57
N GLU A 4 -34.41 -7.60 -20.93
CA GLU A 4 -34.20 -6.59 -19.88
C GLU A 4 -33.68 -7.19 -18.55
N VAL A 5 -34.10 -8.40 -18.18
CA VAL A 5 -33.69 -9.06 -16.92
C VAL A 5 -32.18 -9.40 -16.89
N GLY A 6 -31.57 -9.63 -18.05
CA GLY A 6 -30.14 -9.96 -18.17
C GLY A 6 -29.21 -8.75 -18.05
N LEU A 7 -29.68 -7.55 -18.40
CA LEU A 7 -28.88 -6.31 -18.36
C LEU A 7 -28.88 -5.66 -16.97
N GLU A 8 -30.02 -5.68 -16.27
CA GLU A 8 -30.10 -5.15 -14.90
C GLU A 8 -29.26 -5.97 -13.92
N SER A 9 -29.28 -7.31 -14.06
CA SER A 9 -28.46 -8.21 -13.23
C SER A 9 -26.95 -8.10 -13.50
N THR A 10 -26.52 -7.76 -14.71
CA THR A 10 -25.10 -7.53 -15.01
C THR A 10 -24.62 -6.13 -14.61
N ALA A 11 -25.48 -5.11 -14.69
CA ALA A 11 -25.17 -3.78 -14.22
C ALA A 11 -25.00 -3.74 -12.70
N GLY A 12 -25.92 -4.38 -11.95
CA GLY A 12 -25.79 -4.54 -10.49
C GLY A 12 -24.51 -5.28 -10.09
N ARG A 13 -24.20 -6.40 -10.75
CA ARG A 13 -22.97 -7.16 -10.48
C ARG A 13 -21.70 -6.35 -10.69
N LYS A 14 -21.68 -5.48 -11.70
CA LYS A 14 -20.55 -4.58 -11.96
C LYS A 14 -20.42 -3.50 -10.88
N SER A 15 -21.52 -2.95 -10.37
CA SER A 15 -21.45 -1.98 -9.27
C SER A 15 -20.98 -2.60 -7.97
N ASP A 16 -21.44 -3.81 -7.64
CA ASP A 16 -21.08 -4.53 -6.41
C ASP A 16 -19.61 -4.95 -6.44
N LEU A 17 -19.13 -5.42 -7.59
CA LEU A 17 -17.71 -5.71 -7.76
C LEU A 17 -16.85 -4.44 -7.68
N LYS A 18 -17.30 -3.31 -8.25
CA LYS A 18 -16.56 -2.06 -8.20
C LYS A 18 -16.46 -1.53 -6.76
N SER A 19 -17.56 -1.48 -6.02
CA SER A 19 -17.60 -1.00 -4.64
C SER A 19 -16.84 -1.95 -3.70
N GLY A 20 -17.00 -3.26 -3.88
CA GLY A 20 -16.25 -4.28 -3.15
C GLY A 20 -14.75 -4.14 -3.38
N MET A 21 -14.32 -3.96 -4.63
CA MET A 21 -12.90 -3.81 -4.95
C MET A 21 -12.28 -2.55 -4.32
N GLN A 22 -13.04 -1.46 -4.19
CA GLN A 22 -12.58 -0.29 -3.44
C GLN A 22 -12.32 -0.62 -1.96
N SER A 23 -13.17 -1.43 -1.35
CA SER A 23 -12.99 -1.88 0.03
C SER A 23 -11.79 -2.82 0.19
N VAL A 24 -11.54 -3.69 -0.80
CA VAL A 24 -10.35 -4.54 -0.88
C VAL A 24 -9.07 -3.70 -0.92
N LYS A 25 -9.02 -2.67 -1.79
CA LYS A 25 -7.87 -1.76 -1.91
C LYS A 25 -7.61 -1.01 -0.61
N GLN A 26 -8.65 -0.47 0.03
CA GLN A 26 -8.53 0.24 1.32
C GLN A 26 -8.00 -0.68 2.43
N ARG A 27 -8.49 -1.92 2.51
CA ARG A 27 -8.01 -2.90 3.49
C ARG A 27 -6.53 -3.25 3.28
N ALA A 28 -6.11 -3.45 2.04
CA ALA A 28 -4.72 -3.70 1.70
C ALA A 28 -3.82 -2.49 2.06
N ALA A 29 -4.26 -1.27 1.74
CA ALA A 29 -3.54 -0.05 2.08
C ALA A 29 -3.39 0.17 3.59
N GLN A 30 -4.47 -0.04 4.37
CA GLN A 30 -4.41 0.02 5.84
C GLN A 30 -3.44 -1.01 6.41
N LYS A 31 -3.40 -2.21 5.83
CA LYS A 31 -2.43 -3.24 6.22
C LYS A 31 -0.99 -2.82 5.88
N MET A 32 -0.77 -2.28 4.68
CA MET A 32 0.53 -1.75 4.26
C MET A 32 1.03 -0.69 5.24
N VAL A 33 0.21 0.32 5.54
CA VAL A 33 0.53 1.40 6.50
C VAL A 33 0.90 0.83 7.87
N SER A 34 0.12 -0.13 8.37
CA SER A 34 0.39 -0.77 9.67
C SER A 34 1.72 -1.53 9.71
N GLU A 35 1.99 -2.34 8.68
CA GLU A 35 3.24 -3.13 8.63
C GLU A 35 4.47 -2.26 8.38
N VAL A 36 4.39 -1.26 7.49
CA VAL A 36 5.53 -0.38 7.22
C VAL A 36 5.87 0.48 8.45
N ARG A 37 4.85 0.96 9.20
CA ARG A 37 5.03 1.63 10.50
C ARG A 37 5.78 0.75 11.49
N LYS A 38 5.37 -0.52 11.61
CA LYS A 38 5.98 -1.51 12.52
C LYS A 38 7.42 -1.84 12.13
N ASN A 39 7.67 -2.07 10.84
CA ASN A 39 9.00 -2.40 10.32
C ASN A 39 9.95 -1.20 10.48
N ALA A 40 9.52 -0.02 10.04
CA ALA A 40 10.28 1.22 10.20
C ALA A 40 10.56 1.55 11.67
N SER A 41 9.58 1.36 12.57
CA SER A 41 9.81 1.56 14.01
C SER A 41 10.86 0.60 14.58
N THR A 42 10.94 -0.62 14.05
CA THR A 42 11.90 -1.62 14.52
C THR A 42 13.32 -1.32 14.02
N GLN A 43 13.45 -0.87 12.77
CA GLN A 43 14.74 -0.60 12.12
C GLN A 43 15.32 0.77 12.47
N PHE A 44 14.48 1.81 12.53
CA PHE A 44 14.91 3.20 12.76
C PHE A 44 14.75 3.65 14.23
N ASN A 45 14.92 2.72 15.19
CA ASN A 45 14.93 2.99 16.63
C ASN A 45 13.68 3.69 17.22
N ARG A 46 12.48 3.30 16.78
CA ARG A 46 11.16 3.61 17.39
C ARG A 46 10.78 5.09 17.57
N THR A 47 11.64 6.04 17.26
CA THR A 47 11.38 7.46 17.46
C THR A 47 11.68 8.20 16.17
N GLY A 48 10.68 8.31 15.32
CA GLY A 48 10.86 9.06 14.08
C GLY A 48 9.55 9.46 13.46
N LYS A 49 9.48 10.74 13.06
CA LYS A 49 8.45 11.27 12.16
C LYS A 49 8.29 10.44 10.88
N TYR A 50 9.34 9.69 10.49
CA TYR A 50 9.29 8.77 9.36
C TYR A 50 8.36 7.58 9.60
N ALA A 51 8.52 6.84 10.70
CA ALA A 51 7.65 5.71 10.98
C ALA A 51 6.18 6.18 11.09
N ASP A 52 5.93 7.25 11.84
CA ASP A 52 4.58 7.77 12.05
C ASP A 52 3.95 8.38 10.80
N GLY A 53 4.78 8.95 9.90
CA GLY A 53 4.35 9.64 8.70
C GLY A 53 3.78 8.74 7.60
N TRP A 54 3.85 7.41 7.73
CA TRP A 54 3.21 6.52 6.76
C TRP A 54 1.69 6.62 6.85
N THR A 55 1.04 6.89 5.73
CA THR A 55 -0.42 7.06 5.62
C THR A 55 -0.91 6.58 4.25
N SER A 56 -2.22 6.67 4.01
CA SER A 56 -2.82 6.33 2.73
C SER A 56 -3.98 7.26 2.37
N GLU A 57 -4.16 7.51 1.08
CA GLU A 57 -5.30 8.27 0.56
C GLU A 57 -5.94 7.57 -0.65
N VAL A 58 -7.20 7.88 -0.91
CA VAL A 58 -7.90 7.42 -2.12
C VAL A 58 -7.58 8.40 -3.25
N ASP A 59 -7.05 7.88 -4.36
CA ASP A 59 -6.77 8.64 -5.57
C ASP A 59 -7.46 7.98 -6.76
N GLY A 60 -8.58 8.57 -7.18
CA GLY A 60 -9.42 8.01 -8.24
C GLY A 60 -9.99 6.63 -7.88
N ASP A 61 -9.64 5.62 -8.69
CA ASP A 61 -10.02 4.23 -8.44
C ASP A 61 -8.97 3.49 -7.59
N ASP A 62 -7.86 4.13 -7.18
CA ASP A 62 -6.76 3.53 -6.43
C ASP A 62 -6.64 4.06 -4.99
N VAL A 63 -5.80 3.38 -4.21
CA VAL A 63 -5.43 3.81 -2.86
C VAL A 63 -3.92 3.88 -2.80
N VAL A 64 -3.40 5.08 -2.59
CA VAL A 64 -1.96 5.36 -2.58
C VAL A 64 -1.48 5.33 -1.14
N VAL A 65 -0.37 4.63 -0.88
CA VAL A 65 0.32 4.62 0.40
C VAL A 65 1.58 5.47 0.27
N TYR A 66 1.74 6.45 1.15
CA TYR A 66 2.85 7.41 1.09
C TYR A 66 3.33 7.80 2.49
N ASN A 67 4.48 8.48 2.54
CA ASN A 67 5.03 9.02 3.78
C ASN A 67 4.96 10.55 3.78
N GLU A 68 4.31 11.14 4.78
CA GLU A 68 4.15 12.60 4.95
C GLU A 68 5.13 13.22 5.97
N GLY A 69 6.13 12.46 6.43
CA GLY A 69 7.11 12.90 7.44
C GLY A 69 8.08 13.97 6.95
N GLU A 70 8.21 15.07 7.71
CA GLU A 70 8.79 16.35 7.25
C GLU A 70 10.32 16.43 7.00
N ARG A 71 11.17 15.46 7.36
CA ARG A 71 12.63 15.74 7.43
C ARG A 71 13.61 14.74 6.84
N ASP A 72 13.27 13.46 6.74
CA ASP A 72 14.25 12.44 6.32
C ASP A 72 13.71 11.49 5.23
N SER A 73 12.70 11.92 4.47
CA SER A 73 11.84 10.97 3.76
C SER A 73 12.51 10.27 2.58
N MET A 74 13.25 10.95 1.70
CA MET A 74 13.68 10.31 0.45
C MET A 74 14.78 9.27 0.62
N SER A 75 15.78 9.51 1.48
CA SER A 75 16.86 8.55 1.72
C SER A 75 16.36 7.30 2.46
N HIS A 76 15.37 7.44 3.35
CA HIS A 76 14.77 6.30 4.03
C HIS A 76 13.89 5.44 3.11
N LEU A 77 13.42 5.97 1.98
CA LEU A 77 12.74 5.15 0.97
C LEU A 77 13.70 4.24 0.19
N LEU A 78 15.03 4.44 0.31
CA LEU A 78 16.04 3.71 -0.46
C LEU A 78 16.38 2.38 0.23
N GLU A 79 15.51 1.38 0.09
CA GLU A 79 15.67 0.05 0.68
C GLU A 79 16.93 -0.70 0.19
N ASN A 80 17.48 -0.33 -0.97
CA ASN A 80 18.68 -0.96 -1.52
C ASN A 80 19.99 -0.26 -1.14
N GLY A 81 19.94 0.74 -0.25
CA GLY A 81 21.09 1.57 0.10
C GLY A 81 21.39 2.64 -0.94
N HIS A 82 22.29 3.57 -0.58
CA HIS A 82 22.64 4.68 -1.45
C HIS A 82 24.01 5.26 -1.14
N VAL A 83 24.56 5.97 -2.12
CA VAL A 83 25.80 6.74 -1.93
C VAL A 83 25.51 7.97 -1.08
N VAL A 84 26.36 8.25 -0.10
CA VAL A 84 26.26 9.46 0.72
C VAL A 84 27.00 10.60 0.03
N ILE A 85 26.26 11.66 -0.28
CA ILE A 85 26.79 12.91 -0.83
C ILE A 85 26.63 13.99 0.23
N ASP A 86 27.67 14.77 0.49
CA ASP A 86 27.54 15.90 1.40
C ASP A 86 26.75 17.06 0.80
N ARG A 87 26.51 18.10 1.61
CA ARG A 87 25.77 19.30 1.20
C ARG A 87 26.47 20.12 0.11
N ASN A 88 27.74 19.85 -0.17
CA ASN A 88 28.54 20.52 -1.20
C ASN A 88 28.64 19.70 -2.48
N GLY A 89 27.96 18.55 -2.57
CA GLY A 89 28.01 17.68 -3.75
C GLY A 89 29.26 16.79 -3.81
N VAL A 90 30.02 16.66 -2.72
CA VAL A 90 31.24 15.85 -2.68
C VAL A 90 30.87 14.41 -2.31
N LEU A 91 31.35 13.48 -3.14
CA LEU A 91 31.31 12.05 -2.88
C LEU A 91 32.39 11.72 -1.84
N HIS A 92 31.97 11.30 -0.65
CA HIS A 92 32.91 10.88 0.40
C HIS A 92 33.33 9.42 0.29
N GLY A 93 32.82 8.69 -0.72
CA GLY A 93 33.07 7.27 -0.89
C GLY A 93 32.29 6.38 0.09
N ASP A 94 31.48 7.00 0.96
CA ASP A 94 30.67 6.30 1.95
C ASP A 94 29.36 5.80 1.35
N TRP A 95 29.07 4.52 1.61
CA TRP A 95 27.84 3.85 1.25
C TRP A 95 26.95 3.72 2.47
N SER A 96 25.70 4.19 2.39
CA SER A 96 24.70 3.93 3.41
C SER A 96 24.00 2.60 3.10
N PRO A 97 24.01 1.61 4.01
CA PRO A 97 23.32 0.36 3.81
C PRO A 97 21.80 0.59 3.69
N GLY A 98 21.15 -0.25 2.90
CA GLY A 98 19.70 -0.28 2.80
C GLY A 98 19.06 -0.99 3.98
N GLU A 99 17.82 -0.61 4.30
CA GLU A 99 16.99 -1.22 5.34
C GLU A 99 15.63 -1.55 4.74
N ASP A 100 15.30 -2.85 4.65
CA ASP A 100 14.05 -3.33 4.03
C ASP A 100 12.86 -3.19 4.99
N HIS A 101 11.92 -2.28 4.73
CA HIS A 101 10.72 -2.08 5.56
C HIS A 101 9.43 -1.89 4.77
N ILE A 102 9.51 -1.32 3.57
CA ILE A 102 8.44 -1.15 2.59
C ILE A 102 8.20 -2.47 1.87
N LYS A 103 9.23 -3.11 1.30
CA LYS A 103 9.06 -4.38 0.58
C LYS A 103 8.45 -5.50 1.44
N PRO A 104 8.87 -5.74 2.69
CA PRO A 104 8.22 -6.71 3.55
C PRO A 104 6.77 -6.34 3.89
N ALA A 105 6.47 -5.04 4.06
CA ALA A 105 5.10 -4.58 4.28
C ALA A 105 4.22 -4.80 3.04
N PHE A 106 4.78 -4.56 1.85
CA PHE A 106 4.11 -4.78 0.57
C PHE A 106 3.75 -6.26 0.39
N ASP A 107 4.66 -7.17 0.69
CA ASP A 107 4.41 -8.61 0.56
C ASP A 107 3.26 -9.08 1.46
N VAL A 108 3.11 -8.48 2.65
CA VAL A 108 1.99 -8.76 3.54
C VAL A 108 0.69 -8.13 3.02
N ALA A 109 0.73 -6.88 2.58
CA ALA A 109 -0.43 -6.19 2.03
C ALA A 109 -0.95 -6.86 0.74
N GLN A 110 -0.04 -7.34 -0.11
CA GLN A 110 -0.37 -8.06 -1.33
C GLN A 110 -1.14 -9.36 -1.03
N LYS A 111 -0.74 -10.12 -0.01
CA LYS A 111 -1.48 -11.31 0.43
C LYS A 111 -2.89 -10.97 0.91
N VAL A 112 -3.03 -9.88 1.67
CA VAL A 112 -4.35 -9.39 2.12
C VAL A 112 -5.20 -8.94 0.95
N TYR A 113 -4.61 -8.28 -0.05
CA TYR A 113 -5.31 -7.88 -1.27
C TYR A 113 -5.86 -9.09 -2.02
N PHE A 114 -5.02 -10.09 -2.30
CA PHE A 114 -5.45 -11.28 -3.04
C PHE A 114 -6.52 -12.06 -2.29
N GLN A 115 -6.34 -12.29 -0.98
CA GLN A 115 -7.35 -13.00 -0.20
C GLN A 115 -8.69 -12.25 -0.19
N ALA A 116 -8.68 -10.93 0.05
CA ALA A 116 -9.92 -10.16 0.09
C ALA A 116 -10.59 -10.03 -1.29
N ALA A 117 -9.80 -10.06 -2.38
CA ALA A 117 -10.35 -10.11 -3.74
C ALA A 117 -10.98 -11.47 -4.06
N GLU A 118 -10.36 -12.56 -3.64
CA GLU A 118 -10.93 -13.91 -3.76
C GLU A 118 -12.24 -14.01 -2.98
N ASP A 119 -12.25 -13.57 -1.70
CA ASP A 119 -13.44 -13.55 -0.86
C ASP A 119 -14.58 -12.75 -1.51
N LEU A 120 -14.29 -11.57 -2.07
CA LEU A 120 -15.28 -10.75 -2.78
C LEU A 120 -15.86 -11.46 -4.01
N ILE A 121 -15.01 -12.08 -4.82
CA ILE A 121 -15.45 -12.80 -6.01
C ILE A 121 -16.35 -13.97 -5.60
N ASP A 122 -15.93 -14.72 -4.58
CA ASP A 122 -16.69 -15.82 -4.01
C ASP A 122 -18.05 -15.36 -3.49
N ASP A 123 -18.12 -14.25 -2.75
CA ASP A 123 -19.36 -13.72 -2.20
C ASP A 123 -20.32 -13.29 -3.33
N VAL A 124 -19.82 -12.55 -4.32
CA VAL A 124 -20.61 -12.13 -5.49
C VAL A 124 -21.14 -13.34 -6.29
N LEU A 125 -20.40 -14.45 -6.31
CA LEU A 125 -20.80 -15.68 -7.00
C LEU A 125 -21.70 -16.59 -6.15
N LYS A 126 -21.59 -16.58 -4.81
CA LYS A 126 -22.35 -17.43 -3.87
C LYS A 126 -23.74 -16.91 -3.54
N GLU A 127 -24.02 -15.63 -3.74
CA GLU A 127 -25.36 -15.06 -3.53
C GLU A 127 -26.43 -15.56 -4.51
N TRP A 128 -26.13 -16.60 -5.31
CA TRP A 128 -26.98 -17.14 -6.38
C TRP A 128 -26.92 -18.68 -6.47
#